data_AF-A0A143TNR1-F1
#
_entry.id   AF-A0A143TNR1-F1
#
_cell.length_a   1.000
_cell.length_b   1.000
_cell.length_c   1.000
_cell.angle_alpha   90.00
_cell.angle_beta   90.00
_cell.angle_gamma   90.00
#
_symmetry.space_group_name_H-M   'P 1'
#
loop_
_entity.id
_entity.type
_entity.pdbx_description
1 polymer ?
#
loop_
_entity_poly.entity_id
_entity_poly.type
_entity_poly.pdbx_seq_one_letter_code
_entity_poly.pdbx_strand_id
1 'polypeptide(L)' 'ATPELEYGRMNIGSRPSKRKPSGGIESLRAIPWIFAWTQTRFHLPVWLGFGAA' A
#
# COMPACT_ATOMS: atom_id res chain seq x y z
N ALA A 1 -0.62 -7.88 6.58
CA ALA A 1 -1.24 -8.94 5.76
C ALA A 1 -2.04 -8.26 4.65
N THR A 2 -1.41 -8.00 3.51
CA THR A 2 -2.03 -7.40 2.31
C THR A 2 -1.31 -7.94 1.07
N PRO A 3 -1.93 -7.92 -0.12
CA PRO A 3 -1.29 -8.40 -1.35
C PRO A 3 -0.37 -7.36 -2.01
N GLU A 4 0.34 -6.54 -1.22
CA GLU A 4 1.15 -5.43 -1.73
C GLU A 4 2.33 -5.92 -2.60
N LEU A 5 2.99 -6.99 -2.17
CA LEU A 5 4.13 -7.56 -2.88
C LEU A 5 3.69 -8.23 -4.19
N GLU A 6 2.56 -8.94 -4.17
CA GLU A 6 1.96 -9.60 -5.32
C GLU A 6 1.51 -8.56 -6.35
N TYR A 7 0.85 -7.48 -5.90
CA TYR A 7 0.43 -6.38 -6.77
C TYR A 7 1.60 -5.79 -7.55
N GLY A 8 2.75 -5.56 -6.90
CA GLY A 8 3.94 -5.02 -7.56
C GLY A 8 4.61 -5.97 -8.57
N ARG A 9 4.28 -7.27 -8.56
CA ARG A 9 4.83 -8.29 -9.47
C ARG A 9 3.90 -8.63 -10.62
N MET A 10 2.61 -8.33 -10.50
CA MET A 10 1.61 -8.58 -11.53
C MET A 10 1.63 -7.49 -12.60
N ASN A 11 1.08 -7.79 -13.78
CA ASN A 11 0.85 -6.81 -14.84
C ASN A 11 -0.35 -5.90 -14.53
N ILE A 12 -0.41 -5.36 -13.31
CA ILE A 12 -1.48 -4.52 -12.81
C ILE A 12 -0.87 -3.19 -12.35
N GLY A 13 -1.36 -2.10 -12.95
CA GLY A 13 -0.81 -0.76 -12.75
C GLY A 13 0.37 -0.49 -13.68
N SER A 14 0.51 0.78 -14.12
CA SER A 14 1.52 1.19 -15.10
C SER A 14 2.81 1.72 -14.48
N ARG A 15 2.83 1.91 -13.16
CA ARG A 15 3.92 2.56 -12.44
C ARG A 15 4.48 1.61 -11.39
N PRO A 16 5.78 1.71 -11.06
CA PRO A 16 6.34 0.91 -9.97
C PRO A 16 5.60 1.20 -8.66
N SER A 17 5.55 0.24 -7.73
CA SER A 17 4.88 0.46 -6.43
C SER A 17 5.68 1.38 -5.50
N LYS A 18 7.02 1.27 -5.51
CA LYS A 18 7.94 2.05 -4.68
C LYS A 18 8.82 3.01 -5.47
N ARG A 19 9.26 4.10 -4.83
CA ARG A 19 10.27 5.04 -5.33
C ARG A 19 11.69 4.47 -5.20
N LYS A 20 11.97 3.79 -4.08
CA LYS A 20 13.24 3.10 -3.79
C LYS A 20 12.93 1.63 -3.46
N PRO A 21 13.44 0.64 -4.21
CA PRO A 21 13.08 -0.76 -3.99
C PRO A 21 13.40 -1.28 -2.58
N SER A 22 14.53 -0.86 -2.01
CA SER A 22 14.96 -1.22 -0.66
C SER A 22 14.35 -0.36 0.46
N GLY A 23 13.48 0.60 0.11
CA GLY A 23 12.87 1.48 1.10
C GLY A 23 11.69 0.85 1.84
N GLY A 24 11.46 1.35 3.06
CA GLY A 24 10.29 1.05 3.88
C GLY A 24 9.00 1.66 3.31
N ILE A 25 8.01 1.85 4.20
CA ILE A 25 6.71 2.43 3.85
C ILE A 25 6.83 3.84 3.26
N GLU A 26 7.85 4.59 3.64
CA GLU A 26 8.15 5.94 3.18
C GLU A 26 8.50 5.98 1.68
N SER A 27 8.95 4.84 1.14
CA SER A 27 9.21 4.69 -0.29
C SER A 27 8.01 4.22 -1.09
N LEU A 28 6.96 3.70 -0.42
CA LEU A 28 5.75 3.20 -1.05
C LEU A 28 4.91 4.36 -1.57
N ARG A 29 4.39 4.25 -2.80
CA ARG A 29 3.48 5.26 -3.35
C ARG A 29 2.10 5.13 -2.70
N ALA A 30 1.40 6.26 -2.60
CA ALA A 30 0.08 6.34 -1.96
C ALA A 30 -0.96 5.40 -2.59
N ILE A 31 -0.98 5.25 -3.91
CA ILE A 31 -1.93 4.36 -4.61
C ILE A 31 -1.72 2.89 -4.19
N PRO A 32 -0.51 2.29 -4.35
CA PRO A 32 -0.23 0.96 -3.81
C PRO A 32 -0.55 0.79 -2.33
N TRP A 33 -0.26 1.81 -1.50
CA TRP A 33 -0.55 1.78 -0.06
C TRP A 33 -2.04 1.62 0.23
N ILE A 34 -2.89 2.50 -0.31
CA ILE A 34 -4.33 2.45 -0.10
C ILE A 34 -4.92 1.19 -0.75
N PHE A 35 -4.52 0.88 -1.99
CA PHE A 35 -5.02 -0.27 -2.73
C PHE A 35 -4.84 -1.58 -1.96
N ALA A 36 -3.64 -1.83 -1.44
CA ALA A 36 -3.34 -3.07 -0.73
C ALA A 36 -4.22 -3.27 0.52
N TRP A 37 -4.53 -2.21 1.25
CA TRP A 37 -5.43 -2.27 2.42
C TRP A 37 -6.91 -2.35 2.06
N THR A 38 -7.30 -1.78 0.92
CA THR A 38 -8.67 -1.90 0.41
C THR A 38 -8.96 -3.34 -0.04
N GLN A 39 -7.99 -4.03 -0.65
CA GLN A 39 -8.15 -5.44 -1.06
C GLN A 39 -8.53 -6.37 0.11
N THR A 40 -8.02 -6.08 1.31
CA THR A 40 -8.29 -6.88 2.52
C THR A 40 -9.48 -6.38 3.32
N ARG A 41 -10.16 -5.32 2.86
CA ARG A 41 -11.28 -4.66 3.54
C ARG A 41 -10.94 -4.09 4.92
N PHE A 42 -9.68 -4.06 5.32
CA PHE A 42 -9.25 -3.54 6.63
C PHE A 42 -9.14 -2.01 6.65
N HIS A 43 -8.84 -1.39 5.52
CA HIS A 43 -8.81 0.08 5.36
C HIS A 43 -7.96 0.84 6.39
N LEU A 44 -6.88 0.23 6.91
CA LEU A 44 -6.00 0.83 7.93
C LEU A 44 -5.60 2.29 7.67
N PRO A 45 -5.20 2.70 6.44
CA PRO A 45 -4.77 4.07 6.18
C PRO A 45 -5.86 5.12 6.34
N VAL A 46 -7.13 4.70 6.39
CA VAL A 46 -8.28 5.60 6.46
C VAL A 46 -8.57 6.03 7.89
N TRP A 47 -8.34 5.15 8.87
CA TRP A 47 -8.81 5.35 10.24
C TRP A 47 -7.70 5.29 11.30
N LEU A 48 -6.52 4.76 10.97
CA LEU A 48 -5.42 4.68 11.93
C LEU A 48 -5.10 6.06 12.51
N GLY A 49 -5.12 6.16 13.84
CA GLY A 49 -4.89 7.41 14.58
C GLY A 49 -6.17 8.16 14.97
N PHE A 50 -7.30 7.94 14.29
CA PHE A 50 -8.54 8.68 14.58
C PHE A 50 -9.14 8.35 15.96
N GLY A 51 -9.07 7.09 16.40
CA GLY A 51 -9.64 6.67 17.69
C GLY A 51 -8.76 6.92 18.91
N ALA A 52 -7.52 7.36 18.71
CA ALA A 52 -6.57 7.68 19.79
C ALA A 52 -6.23 9.17 19.86
N ALA A 53 -6.73 9.96 18.90
CA ALA A 53 -6.56 11.41 18.83
C ALA A 53 -7.41 12.12 19.89
#